data_AF-A0A966I8Y6-F1
#
_entry.id   AF-A0A966I8Y6-F1
#
_cell.length_a   1.000
_cell.length_b   1.000
_cell.length_c   1.000
_cell.angle_alpha   90.00
_cell.angle_beta   90.00
_cell.angle_gamma   90.00
#
_symmetry.space_group_name_H-M   'P 1'
#
loop_
_entity.id
_entity.type
_entity.pdbx_description
1 polymer ?
#
loop_
_entity_poly.entity_id
_entity_poly.type
_entity_poly.pdbx_seq_one_letter_code
_entity_poly.pdbx_strand_id
1 'polypeptide(L)' 'MSVVEEFWLQERIFRFFRLRHNTGTTELRRVAMLAGYLCHNGRLTVRGREFANSLCAERLQRAETGGPIPPNAWAAE' A
#
# COMPACT_ATOMS: atom_id res chain seq x y z
N MET A 1 -5.56 -15.02 6.94
CA MET A 1 -4.79 -13.77 6.78
C MET A 1 -4.27 -13.40 8.16
N SER A 2 -2.96 -13.33 8.32
CA SER A 2 -2.31 -13.02 9.60
C SER A 2 -2.37 -11.53 9.93
N VAL A 3 -2.19 -11.17 11.19
CA VAL A 3 -2.10 -9.76 11.64
C VAL A 3 -0.97 -9.03 10.92
N VAL A 4 0.13 -9.74 10.64
CA VAL A 4 1.31 -9.21 9.93
C VAL A 4 0.98 -8.89 8.47
N GLU A 5 0.25 -9.77 7.77
CA GLU A 5 -0.19 -9.53 6.39
C GLU A 5 -1.15 -8.33 6.30
N GLU A 6 -2.10 -8.23 7.23
CA GLU A 6 -3.05 -7.12 7.28
C GLU A 6 -2.32 -5.79 7.46
N PHE A 7 -1.34 -5.74 8.36
CA PHE A 7 -0.49 -4.56 8.58
C PHE A 7 0.26 -4.13 7.31
N TRP A 8 0.93 -5.05 6.62
CA TRP A 8 1.70 -4.71 5.41
C TRP A 8 0.82 -4.24 4.25
N LEU A 9 -0.38 -4.81 4.11
CA LEU A 9 -1.34 -4.34 3.12
C LEU A 9 -1.82 -2.92 3.44
N GLN A 10 -2.07 -2.58 4.71
CA GLN A 10 -2.39 -1.21 5.12
C GLN A 10 -1.26 -0.22 4.82
N GLU A 11 -0.02 -0.60 5.16
CA GLU A 11 1.16 0.23 4.91
C GLU A 11 1.32 0.57 3.42
N ARG A 12 1.01 -0.36 2.52
CA ARG A 12 1.07 -0.12 1.07
C ARG A 12 0.06 0.93 0.61
N ILE A 13 -1.16 0.87 1.15
CA ILE A 13 -2.19 1.88 0.87
C ILE A 13 -1.74 3.25 1.37
N PHE A 14 -1.20 3.33 2.58
CA PHE A 14 -0.74 4.60 3.14
C PHE A 14 0.45 5.18 2.39
N ARG A 15 1.43 4.36 2.01
CA ARG A 15 2.56 4.81 1.17
C ARG A 15 2.09 5.41 -0.15
N PHE A 16 1.16 4.75 -0.84
CA PHE A 16 0.59 5.26 -2.10
C PHE A 16 0.01 6.67 -1.95
N PHE A 17 -0.79 6.89 -0.91
CA PHE A 17 -1.39 8.20 -0.66
C PHE A 17 -0.36 9.23 -0.19
N ARG A 18 0.62 8.84 0.63
CA ARG A 18 1.69 9.72 1.10
C ARG A 18 2.51 10.27 -0.07
N LEU A 19 2.83 9.42 -1.04
CA LEU A 19 3.56 9.80 -2.26
C LEU A 19 2.79 10.79 -3.12
N ARG A 20 1.45 10.67 -3.20
CA ARG A 20 0.62 11.53 -4.06
C ARG A 20 0.19 12.84 -3.41
N HIS A 21 0.10 12.90 -2.09
CA HIS A 21 -0.60 14.00 -1.41
C HIS A 21 0.20 14.64 -0.26
N ASN A 22 1.45 14.22 -0.01
CA ASN A 22 2.33 14.74 1.04
C ASN A 22 1.62 14.95 2.41
N THR A 23 0.82 13.98 2.83
CA THR A 23 -0.13 14.11 3.95
C THR A 23 0.30 13.30 5.16
N GLY A 24 -0.11 13.72 6.36
CA GLY A 24 0.17 13.04 7.62
C GLY A 24 -0.63 11.74 7.80
N THR A 25 -0.15 10.85 8.68
CA THR A 25 -0.74 9.51 8.90
C THR A 25 -2.23 9.53 9.29
N THR A 26 -2.66 10.51 10.08
CA THR A 26 -4.07 10.66 10.47
C THR A 26 -4.97 11.01 9.29
N GLU A 27 -4.51 11.88 8.39
CA GLU A 27 -5.27 12.25 7.19
C GLU A 27 -5.27 11.12 6.17
N LEU A 28 -4.16 10.40 6.01
CA LEU A 28 -4.08 9.20 5.16
C LEU A 28 -5.09 8.14 5.60
N ARG A 29 -5.22 7.92 6.92
CA ARG A 29 -6.22 6.99 7.46
C ARG A 29 -7.64 7.47 7.14
N ARG A 30 -7.94 8.76 7.27
CA ARG A 30 -9.26 9.32 6.90
C ARG A 30 -9.54 9.14 5.41
N VAL A 31 -8.59 9.47 4.54
CA VAL A 31 -8.72 9.31 3.09
C VAL A 31 -8.92 7.84 2.72
N ALA A 32 -8.16 6.93 3.32
CA ALA A 32 -8.31 5.49 3.07
C ALA A 32 -9.66 4.94 3.57
N MET A 33 -10.20 5.45 4.68
CA MET A 33 -11.56 5.12 5.12
C MET A 33 -12.63 5.67 4.17
N LEU A 34 -12.52 6.95 3.77
CA LEU A 34 -13.46 7.59 2.84
C LEU A 34 -13.45 6.94 1.45
N ALA A 35 -12.28 6.50 0.99
CA ALA A 35 -12.13 5.74 -0.25
C ALA A 35 -12.63 4.29 -0.15
N GLY A 36 -13.04 3.85 1.04
CA GLY A 36 -13.59 2.51 1.30
C GLY A 36 -12.53 1.42 1.34
N TYR A 37 -11.26 1.76 1.60
CA TYR A 37 -10.17 0.80 1.76
C TYR A 37 -10.02 0.32 3.21
N LEU A 38 -10.40 1.16 4.17
CA LEU A 38 -10.39 0.84 5.60
C LEU A 38 -11.79 0.97 6.21
N CYS A 39 -12.10 0.06 7.13
CA CYS A 39 -13.23 0.18 8.04
C CYS A 39 -12.95 1.23 9.12
N HIS A 40 -13.99 1.67 9.85
CA HIS A 40 -13.85 2.64 10.95
C HIS A 40 -12.87 2.18 12.04
N ASN A 41 -12.78 0.86 12.26
CA ASN A 41 -11.86 0.25 13.22
C ASN A 41 -10.42 0.13 12.70
N GLY A 42 -10.15 0.58 11.47
CA GLY A 42 -8.84 0.49 10.84
C GLY A 42 -8.51 -0.87 10.23
N ARG A 43 -9.45 -1.81 10.12
CA ARG A 43 -9.22 -3.07 9.38
C ARG A 43 -9.42 -2.85 7.88
N LEU A 44 -8.78 -3.67 7.05
CA LEU A 44 -8.97 -3.61 5.60
C LEU A 44 -10.35 -4.11 5.19
N THR A 45 -10.99 -3.38 4.28
CA THR A 45 -12.15 -3.86 3.54
C THR A 45 -11.72 -4.87 2.48
N VAL A 46 -12.68 -5.56 1.84
CA VAL A 46 -12.40 -6.41 0.66
C VAL A 46 -11.71 -5.58 -0.43
N ARG A 47 -12.27 -4.40 -0.74
CA ARG A 47 -11.70 -3.45 -1.70
C ARG A 47 -10.30 -2.97 -1.29
N GLY A 48 -10.05 -2.75 0.00
CA GLY A 48 -8.74 -2.39 0.52
C GLY A 48 -7.70 -3.48 0.29
N ARG A 49 -8.07 -4.75 0.51
CA ARG A 49 -7.20 -5.89 0.21
C ARG A 49 -6.92 -6.02 -1.28
N GLU A 50 -7.96 -5.96 -2.12
CA GLU A 50 -7.81 -6.00 -3.58
C GLU A 50 -6.91 -4.88 -4.09
N PHE A 51 -7.13 -3.66 -3.59
CA PHE A 51 -6.30 -2.50 -3.92
C PHE A 51 -4.86 -2.72 -3.47
N ALA A 52 -4.61 -3.07 -2.20
CA ALA A 52 -3.27 -3.32 -1.68
C ALA A 52 -2.54 -4.45 -2.43
N ASN A 53 -3.25 -5.50 -2.85
CA ASN A 53 -2.71 -6.57 -3.68
C ASN A 53 -2.41 -6.09 -5.11
N SER A 54 -3.26 -5.23 -5.69
CA SER A 54 -3.05 -4.62 -7.01
C SER A 54 -1.84 -3.67 -7.04
N LEU A 55 -1.43 -3.14 -5.89
CA LEU A 55 -0.22 -2.34 -5.72
C LEU A 55 1.07 -3.18 -5.79
N CYS A 56 1.08 -4.41 -6.33
CA CYS A 56 2.26 -5.29 -6.34
C CYS A 56 3.45 -4.70 -7.11
N ALA A 57 4.64 -4.96 -6.54
CA ALA A 57 5.86 -4.16 -6.67
C ALA A 57 6.30 -3.86 -8.11
N GLU A 58 6.01 -4.72 -9.09
CA GLU A 58 6.35 -4.47 -10.49
C GLU A 58 5.68 -3.21 -11.09
N ARG A 59 4.44 -2.89 -10.69
CA ARG A 59 3.72 -1.73 -11.25
C ARG A 59 4.03 -0.44 -10.53
N LEU A 60 4.29 -0.50 -9.21
CA LEU A 60 4.73 0.66 -8.43
C LEU A 60 6.20 0.99 -8.70
N GLN A 61 7.09 -0.01 -8.85
CA GLN A 61 8.47 0.20 -9.27
C GLN A 61 8.51 0.87 -10.65
N ARG A 62 7.83 0.34 -11.69
CA ARG A 62 7.81 0.99 -13.02
C ARG A 62 7.25 2.42 -13.01
N ALA A 63 6.34 2.74 -12.09
CA ALA A 63 5.76 4.07 -11.98
C ALA A 63 6.68 5.06 -11.23
N GLU A 64 7.50 4.59 -10.29
CA GLU A 64 8.51 5.40 -9.58
C GLU A 64 9.84 5.49 -10.34
N THR A 65 10.17 4.47 -11.13
CA THR A 65 11.43 4.38 -11.85
C THR A 65 11.18 4.31 -13.35
N GLY A 66 11.36 5.44 -14.04
CA GLY A 66 12.10 5.44 -15.30
C GLY A 66 13.59 5.11 -15.07
N GLY A 67 13.87 4.19 -14.14
CA GLY A 67 15.17 3.89 -13.56
C GLY A 67 15.34 2.38 -13.42
N PRO A 68 16.58 1.88 -13.48
CA PRO A 68 16.85 0.46 -13.67
C PRO A 68 16.48 -0.39 -12.46
N ILE A 69 16.04 -1.61 -12.77
CA ILE A 69 15.67 -2.70 -11.85
C ILE A 69 16.84 -2.95 -10.87
N PRO A 70 16.65 -2.90 -9.54
CA PRO A 70 17.68 -3.37 -8.63
C PRO A 70 17.81 -4.89 -8.80
N PRO A 71 19.04 -5.42 -8.94
CA PRO A 71 19.26 -6.82 -9.28
C PRO A 71 18.79 -7.74 -8.16
N ASN A 72 18.46 -8.97 -8.58
CA ASN A 72 17.95 -10.18 -7.90
C ASN A 72 18.36 -10.50 -6.45
N ALA A 73 19.13 -9.68 -5.75
CA ALA A 73 19.62 -9.94 -4.39
C ALA A 73 18.55 -9.89 -3.29
N TRP A 74 17.28 -9.59 -3.62
CA TRP A 74 16.14 -9.72 -2.70
C TRP A 74 15.28 -10.97 -2.99
N ALA A 75 15.72 -11.84 -3.90
CA ALA A 75 15.06 -13.09 -4.27
C ALA A 75 15.94 -14.32 -3.99
N ALA A 76 16.64 -14.35 -2.86
CA ALA A 76 17.38 -15.52 -2.40
C ALA A 76 17.03 -15.85 -0.95
N GLU A 77 16.30 -16.96 -0.77
CA GLU A 77 16.61 -17.93 0.29
C GLU A 77 17.89 -18.68 -0.08
#